data_AF-A0A395Y8D4-F1
#
_entry.id   AF-A0A395Y8D4-F1
#
_cell.length_a   1.000
_cell.length_b   1.000
_cell.length_c   1.000
_cell.angle_alpha   90.00
_cell.angle_beta   90.00
_cell.angle_gamma   90.00
#
_symmetry.space_group_name_H-M   'P 1'
#
loop_
_entity.id
_entity.type
_entity.pdbx_description
1 polymer ?
#
loop_
_entity_poly.entity_id
_entity_poly.type
_entity_poly.pdbx_seq_one_letter_code
_entity_poly.pdbx_strand_id
1 'polypeptide(L)'
;MRNHEVVTKQPLLKEDGSLREPGWSKSLVQTYDRKQIKAPRMRIKEWDYYLVLNEDFAGAFTLSDDGYIGLQSVSLLNFKEGWEHTETILNAFPMGKMQMPRIPGRAT
;
A
#
# COMPACT_ATOMS: atom_id res chain seq x y z
N MET A 1 18.41 -15.39 -8.55
CA MET A 1 17.22 -15.59 -9.42
C MET A 1 16.17 -14.56 -9.00
N ARG A 2 15.76 -13.61 -9.86
CA ARG A 2 14.93 -12.46 -9.45
C ARG A 2 13.46 -12.80 -9.24
N ASN A 3 12.98 -13.89 -9.84
CA ASN A 3 11.58 -14.30 -9.79
C ASN A 3 11.49 -15.71 -9.21
N HIS A 4 11.17 -15.80 -7.93
CA HIS A 4 10.92 -17.05 -7.21
C HIS A 4 9.98 -16.76 -6.03
N GLU A 5 9.37 -17.82 -5.51
CA GLU A 5 8.53 -17.74 -4.32
C GLU A 5 9.41 -17.65 -3.06
N VAL A 6 9.27 -16.55 -2.32
CA VAL A 6 9.84 -16.38 -0.98
C VAL A 6 8.85 -16.99 0.01
N VAL A 7 9.30 -18.03 0.71
CA VAL A 7 8.48 -18.81 1.66
C VAL A 7 8.91 -18.64 3.12
N THR A 8 10.09 -18.08 3.36
CA THR A 8 10.69 -17.94 4.70
C THR A 8 10.33 -16.60 5.33
N LYS A 9 9.90 -16.62 6.60
CA LYS A 9 9.67 -15.40 7.37
C LYS A 9 10.98 -14.65 7.62
N GLN A 10 11.06 -13.39 7.20
CA GLN A 10 12.27 -12.56 7.33
C GLN A 10 11.96 -11.06 7.21
N PRO A 11 12.87 -10.16 7.64
CA PRO A 11 12.78 -8.74 7.31
C PRO A 11 12.83 -8.50 5.80
N LEU A 12 12.04 -7.55 5.30
CA LEU A 12 12.02 -7.19 3.87
C LEU A 12 13.37 -6.63 3.41
N LEU A 13 14.00 -5.81 4.24
CA LEU A 13 15.23 -5.10 3.92
C LEU A 13 16.44 -5.66 4.70
N LYS A 14 17.63 -5.44 4.14
CA LYS A 14 18.91 -5.55 4.86
C LYS A 14 19.19 -4.25 5.60
N GLU A 15 20.23 -4.25 6.43
CA GLU A 15 20.65 -3.06 7.19
C GLU A 15 21.02 -1.86 6.30
N ASP A 16 21.52 -2.13 5.10
CA ASP A 16 21.85 -1.14 4.07
C ASP A 16 20.62 -0.59 3.32
N GLY A 17 19.41 -1.10 3.61
CA GLY A 17 18.16 -0.69 2.97
C GLY A 17 17.87 -1.37 1.62
N SER A 18 18.71 -2.30 1.16
CA SER A 18 18.43 -3.11 -0.03
C SER A 18 17.47 -4.26 0.27
N LEU A 19 16.78 -4.78 -0.75
CA LEU A 19 15.92 -5.97 -0.59
C LEU A 19 16.76 -7.17 -0.13
N ARG A 20 16.27 -7.87 0.90
CA ARG A 20 16.92 -9.08 1.41
C ARG A 20 16.89 -10.21 0.39
N GLU A 21 15.70 -10.52 -0.11
CA GLU A 21 15.42 -11.58 -1.07
C GLU A 21 14.36 -11.09 -2.07
N PRO A 22 14.77 -10.68 -3.28
CA PRO A 22 13.84 -10.29 -4.32
C PRO A 22 13.03 -11.50 -4.82
N GLY A 23 11.69 -11.41 -4.78
CA GLY A 23 10.78 -12.46 -5.21
C GLY A 23 9.32 -12.09 -4.94
N TRP A 24 8.44 -13.09 -4.91
CA TRP A 24 7.01 -12.93 -4.59
C TRP A 24 6.60 -13.91 -3.47
N SER A 25 5.50 -13.65 -2.76
CA SER A 25 5.03 -14.53 -1.68
C SER A 25 3.51 -14.69 -1.73
N LYS A 26 3.01 -15.89 -1.40
CA LYS A 26 1.55 -16.14 -1.23
C LYS A 26 1.01 -15.74 0.15
N SER A 27 1.90 -15.41 1.07
CA SER A 27 1.55 -14.99 2.43
C SER A 27 2.55 -13.95 2.94
N LEU A 28 2.21 -13.27 4.03
CA LEU A 28 3.03 -12.22 4.63
C LEU A 28 4.25 -12.81 5.36
N VAL A 29 5.28 -13.19 4.60
CA VAL A 29 6.54 -13.71 5.13
C VAL A 29 7.61 -12.62 5.24
N GLN A 30 7.52 -11.56 4.45
CA GLN A 30 8.42 -10.41 4.55
C GLN A 30 7.85 -9.38 5.53
N THR A 31 8.60 -9.07 6.59
CA THR A 31 8.21 -8.06 7.58
C THR A 31 8.75 -6.70 7.17
N TYR A 32 7.86 -5.75 6.91
CA TYR A 32 8.20 -4.37 6.58
C TYR A 32 8.46 -3.53 7.84
N ASP A 33 9.52 -2.71 7.82
CA ASP A 33 9.75 -1.65 8.81
C ASP A 33 10.23 -0.38 8.10
N ARG A 34 9.41 0.68 8.16
CA ARG A 34 9.72 2.01 7.63
C ARG A 34 11.09 2.54 8.09
N LYS A 35 11.55 2.20 9.30
CA LYS A 35 12.84 2.66 9.84
C LYS A 35 14.04 2.06 9.09
N GLN A 36 13.85 0.97 8.34
CA GLN A 36 14.89 0.33 7.55
C GLN A 36 15.08 0.97 6.17
N ILE A 37 14.15 1.84 5.74
CA ILE A 37 14.29 2.54 4.46
C ILE A 37 15.38 3.62 4.57
N LYS A 38 16.36 3.58 3.66
CA LYS A 38 17.44 4.57 3.56
C LYS A 38 17.19 5.67 2.54
N ALA A 39 16.11 5.57 1.76
CA ALA A 39 15.72 6.61 0.81
C ALA A 39 15.25 7.89 1.54
N PRO A 40 15.48 9.09 0.95
CA PRO A 40 14.92 10.33 1.46
C PRO A 40 13.39 10.29 1.60
N ARG A 41 12.84 10.97 2.63
CA ARG A 41 11.39 10.95 2.94
C ARG A 41 10.50 11.29 1.74
N MET A 42 10.93 12.21 0.89
CA MET A 42 10.19 12.60 -0.33
C MET A 42 10.06 11.49 -1.39
N ARG A 43 10.80 10.39 -1.25
CA ARG A 43 10.79 9.23 -2.16
C ARG A 43 10.12 8.00 -1.55
N ILE A 44 9.75 8.06 -0.27
CA ILE A 44 9.05 6.95 0.40
C ILE A 44 7.60 7.00 -0.02
N LYS A 45 7.06 5.85 -0.40
CA LYS A 45 5.68 5.68 -0.84
C LYS A 45 5.04 4.58 -0.03
N GLU A 46 3.94 4.89 0.63
CA GLU A 46 3.16 3.94 1.41
C GLU A 46 1.70 4.18 1.10
N TRP A 47 0.98 3.11 0.80
CA TRP A 47 -0.42 3.20 0.41
C TRP A 47 -1.15 1.94 0.83
N ASP A 48 -2.45 2.09 1.09
CA ASP A 48 -3.37 1.00 1.29
C ASP A 48 -4.58 1.19 0.38
N TYR A 49 -5.17 0.06 0.00
CA TYR A 49 -6.41 0.01 -0.76
C TYR A 49 -7.40 -0.90 -0.06
N TYR A 50 -8.61 -0.38 0.15
CA TYR A 50 -9.71 -1.11 0.79
C TYR A 50 -10.86 -1.17 -0.20
N LEU A 51 -11.42 -2.36 -0.37
CA LEU A 51 -12.58 -2.59 -1.22
C LEU A 51 -13.66 -3.28 -0.39
N VAL A 52 -14.83 -2.66 -0.35
CA VAL A 52 -16.05 -3.24 0.21
C VAL A 52 -17.03 -3.38 -0.94
N LEU A 53 -17.51 -4.59 -1.21
CA LEU A 53 -18.36 -4.84 -2.36
C LEU A 53 -19.48 -5.84 -2.06
N ASN A 54 -20.51 -5.80 -2.89
CA ASN A 54 -21.51 -6.84 -3.07
C ASN A 54 -21.69 -7.10 -4.57
N GLU A 55 -22.76 -7.82 -4.96
CA GLU A 55 -23.05 -8.15 -6.36
C GLU A 55 -23.36 -6.92 -7.23
N ASP A 56 -23.82 -5.83 -6.61
CA ASP A 56 -24.41 -4.69 -7.30
C ASP A 56 -23.54 -3.42 -7.25
N PHE A 57 -22.77 -3.26 -6.18
CA PHE A 57 -22.01 -2.06 -5.87
C PHE A 57 -20.67 -2.38 -5.20
N ALA A 58 -19.72 -1.45 -5.32
CA ALA A 58 -18.53 -1.43 -4.50
C ALA A 58 -18.12 -0.02 -4.06
N GLY A 59 -17.52 0.06 -2.87
CA GLY A 59 -16.80 1.22 -2.38
C GLY A 59 -15.31 0.90 -2.33
N ALA A 60 -14.51 1.65 -3.09
CA ALA A 60 -13.06 1.56 -3.07
C ALA A 60 -12.46 2.78 -2.37
N PHE A 61 -11.52 2.54 -1.46
CA PHE A 61 -10.86 3.58 -0.68
C PHE A 61 -9.35 3.46 -0.90
N THR A 62 -8.72 4.53 -1.36
CA THR A 62 -7.25 4.59 -1.47
C THR A 62 -6.72 5.65 -0.53
N LEU A 63 -5.76 5.27 0.30
CA LEU A 63 -5.00 6.20 1.13
C LEU A 63 -3.53 6.04 0.76
N SER A 64 -2.86 7.12 0.37
CA SER A 64 -1.44 7.11 0.06
C SER A 64 -0.68 8.31 0.62
N ASP A 65 0.47 8.01 1.22
CA ASP A 65 1.56 8.94 1.48
C ASP A 65 2.61 8.71 0.40
N ASP A 66 2.56 9.53 -0.65
CA ASP A 66 3.38 9.39 -1.87
C ASP A 66 4.69 10.20 -1.82
N GLY A 67 5.14 10.53 -0.62
CA GLY A 67 6.32 11.34 -0.36
C GLY A 67 5.95 12.81 -0.25
N TYR A 68 6.06 13.56 -1.35
CA TYR A 68 5.75 15.00 -1.37
C TYR A 68 4.28 15.32 -1.72
N ILE A 69 3.50 14.31 -2.12
CA ILE A 69 2.04 14.38 -2.33
C ILE A 69 1.41 13.28 -1.49
N GLY A 70 0.24 13.53 -0.93
CA GLY A 70 -0.63 12.50 -0.38
C GLY A 70 -1.92 12.45 -1.19
N LEU A 71 -2.50 11.28 -1.32
CA LEU A 71 -3.75 11.08 -2.04
C LEU A 71 -4.72 10.30 -1.15
N GLN A 72 -5.95 10.78 -1.10
CA GLN A 72 -7.05 10.11 -0.43
C GLN A 72 -8.20 10.07 -1.42
N SER A 73 -8.62 8.88 -1.84
CA SER A 73 -9.71 8.73 -2.80
C SER A 73 -10.79 7.79 -2.30
N VAL A 74 -12.01 8.09 -2.73
CA VAL A 74 -13.17 7.23 -2.56
C VAL A 74 -13.83 7.08 -3.92
N SER A 75 -14.01 5.83 -4.36
CA SER A 75 -14.75 5.48 -5.56
C SER A 75 -16.00 4.72 -5.19
N LEU A 76 -17.15 5.14 -5.73
CA LEU A 76 -18.37 4.36 -5.76
C LEU A 76 -18.49 3.71 -7.14
N LEU A 77 -18.62 2.39 -7.17
CA LEU A 77 -18.78 1.59 -8.37
C LEU A 77 -20.20 1.02 -8.37
N ASN A 78 -20.93 1.21 -9.47
CA ASN A 78 -22.26 0.65 -9.70
C ASN A 78 -22.17 -0.38 -10.84
N PHE A 79 -22.26 -1.66 -10.50
CA PHE A 79 -22.14 -2.76 -11.46
C PHE A 79 -23.42 -3.01 -12.25
N LYS A 80 -24.57 -2.57 -11.75
CA LYS A 80 -25.86 -2.69 -12.48
C LYS A 80 -25.92 -1.78 -13.69
N GLU A 81 -25.52 -0.54 -13.49
CA GLU A 81 -25.62 0.50 -14.50
C GLU A 81 -24.29 0.75 -15.23
N GLY A 82 -23.20 0.17 -14.72
CA GLY A 82 -21.89 0.21 -15.37
C GLY A 82 -21.20 1.57 -15.28
N TRP A 83 -21.34 2.26 -14.15
CA TRP A 83 -20.65 3.54 -13.91
C TRP A 83 -19.86 3.55 -12.61
N GLU A 84 -18.91 4.47 -12.53
CA GLU A 84 -18.16 4.77 -11.31
C GLU A 84 -18.05 6.27 -11.11
N HIS A 85 -17.93 6.70 -9.85
CA HIS A 85 -17.65 8.08 -9.49
C HIS A 85 -16.55 8.10 -8.43
N THR A 86 -15.49 8.87 -8.68
CA THR A 86 -14.33 8.95 -7.80
C THR A 86 -14.11 10.37 -7.32
N GLU A 87 -14.07 10.55 -6.01
CA GLU A 87 -13.61 11.77 -5.37
C GLU A 87 -12.17 11.58 -4.87
N THR A 88 -11.33 12.60 -5.04
CA THR A 88 -9.93 12.56 -4.63
C THR A 88 -9.52 13.87 -3.97
N ILE A 89 -8.87 13.74 -2.82
CA ILE A 89 -8.23 14.84 -2.10
C ILE A 89 -6.72 14.65 -2.19
N LEU A 90 -6.01 15.72 -2.53
CA LEU A 90 -4.56 15.76 -2.52
C LEU A 90 -4.04 16.57 -1.33
N ASN A 91 -3.00 16.07 -0.68
CA ASN A 91 -2.29 16.77 0.38
C ASN A 91 -0.87 17.10 -0.07
N ALA A 92 -0.43 18.33 0.15
CA ALA A 92 0.96 18.69 -0.08
C ALA A 92 1.83 18.23 1.10
N PHE A 93 2.98 17.64 0.79
CA PHE A 93 4.06 17.31 1.72
C PHE A 93 3.65 16.48 2.97
N PRO A 94 2.97 15.33 2.79
CA PRO A 94 2.67 14.42 3.90
C PRO A 94 3.95 13.82 4.48
N MET A 95 4.89 13.35 3.66
CA MET A 95 6.24 12.93 4.06
C MET A 95 6.27 11.98 5.28
N GLY A 96 5.34 11.03 5.33
CA GLY A 96 5.16 10.06 6.42
C GLY A 96 4.25 10.53 7.56
N LYS A 97 3.63 11.72 7.47
CA LYS A 97 2.70 12.24 8.49
C LYS A 97 1.38 11.48 8.54
N MET A 98 0.99 10.79 7.47
CA MET A 98 -0.23 9.99 7.43
C MET A 98 -0.12 8.70 8.26
N GLN A 99 1.10 8.34 8.70
CA GLN A 99 1.37 7.20 9.57
C GLN A 99 0.73 5.90 9.09
N MET A 100 0.86 5.62 7.79
CA MET A 100 0.29 4.42 7.15
C MET A 100 0.62 3.14 7.95
N PRO A 101 -0.29 2.16 7.99
CA PRO A 101 -0.07 0.87 8.64
C PRO A 101 1.23 0.19 8.17
N ARG A 102 1.87 -0.55 9.08
CA ARG A 102 3.10 -1.30 8.79
C ARG A 102 2.84 -2.75 8.36
N ILE A 103 1.61 -3.20 8.60
CA ILE A 103 1.13 -4.53 8.27
C ILE A 103 -0.23 -4.37 7.59
N PRO A 104 -0.56 -5.21 6.61
CA PRO A 104 -1.89 -5.23 6.04
C PRO A 104 -2.93 -5.49 7.14
N GLY A 105 -4.01 -4.72 7.11
CA GLY A 105 -5.16 -4.96 7.98
C GLY A 105 -5.75 -6.34 7.71
N ARG A 106 -6.08 -7.09 8.76
CA ARG A 106 -6.86 -8.32 8.63
C ARG A 106 -8.32 -7.89 8.49
N ALA A 107 -8.94 -8.13 7.35
CA ALA A 107 -10.40 -8.04 7.26
C ALA A 107 -10.97 -9.12 8.21
N THR A 108 -11.61 -8.67 9.29
CA THR A 108 -12.31 -9.52 10.27
C THR A 108 -13.70 -9.86 9.79
#